data_AF-A0A7W9WVL4-F1
#
_entry.id   AF-A0A7W9WVL4-F1
#
_cell.length_a   1.000
_cell.length_b   1.000
_cell.length_c   1.000
_cell.angle_alpha   90.00
_cell.angle_beta   90.00
_cell.angle_gamma   90.00
#
_symmetry.space_group_name_H-M   'P 1'
#
loop_
_entity.id
_entity.type
_entity.pdbx_description
1 polymer ?
#
loop_
_entity_poly.entity_id
_entity_poly.type
_entity_poly.pdbx_seq_one_letter_code
_entity_poly.pdbx_strand_id
1 'polypeptide(L)'
;MLKRLVDYIATPWVLVVQWDGYVLDASRWSDRFYQYDYIGARWPNASNLNDVGNGGFSLRSAKLLKALASDQFAIEAGAVEDVLICSTWREALEADYGIRFAPGDVADEFAYEYAVPRQPTFGFHGFFNMWRHIEDSAMFEIIDGLDIETLASPRGVALLKVYCDLRKFACVRAIYRRYRAHLSVAEVAHAFVRNRLSDDAAREYVNICERS
;
A
#
# COMPACT_ATOMS: atom_id res chain seq x y z
N MET A 1 13.85 8.31 5.16
CA MET A 1 13.98 6.89 5.53
C MET A 1 15.10 6.21 4.75
N LEU A 2 15.01 6.15 3.42
CA LEU A 2 15.86 5.32 2.55
C LEU A 2 17.39 5.42 2.79
N LYS A 3 17.95 6.62 2.93
CA LYS A 3 19.41 6.82 3.08
C LYS A 3 19.99 6.52 4.46
N ARG A 4 19.17 6.58 5.51
CA ARG A 4 19.64 6.52 6.90
C ARG A 4 19.04 5.39 7.72
N LEU A 5 18.10 4.60 7.17
CA LEU A 5 17.47 3.52 7.93
C LEU A 5 18.51 2.51 8.46
N VAL A 6 19.58 2.29 7.70
CA VAL A 6 20.72 1.45 8.11
C VAL A 6 21.33 1.87 9.44
N ASP A 7 21.31 3.17 9.77
CA ASP A 7 21.92 3.72 11.00
C ASP A 7 21.10 3.38 12.26
N TYR A 8 19.85 2.93 12.09
CA TYR A 8 18.91 2.66 13.19
C TYR A 8 18.63 1.16 13.39
N ILE A 9 19.29 0.28 12.64
CA ILE A 9 19.09 -1.17 12.75
C ILE A 9 20.39 -1.87 13.17
N ALA A 10 20.26 -2.84 14.07
CA ALA A 10 21.35 -3.73 14.47
C ALA A 10 21.18 -5.14 13.91
N THR A 11 20.03 -5.44 13.30
CA THR A 11 19.67 -6.75 12.78
C THR A 11 20.01 -6.89 11.29
N PRO A 12 20.28 -8.12 10.80
CA PRO A 12 20.59 -8.32 9.38
C PRO A 12 19.40 -8.06 8.44
N TRP A 13 18.16 -8.06 8.96
CA TRP A 13 16.95 -7.62 8.27
C TRP A 13 16.10 -6.72 9.15
N VAL A 14 15.31 -5.85 8.53
CA VAL A 14 14.29 -5.02 9.19
C VAL A 14 12.97 -5.20 8.47
N LEU A 15 11.90 -5.42 9.25
CA LEU A 15 10.53 -5.34 8.77
C LEU A 15 10.06 -3.89 8.86
N VAL A 16 9.79 -3.27 7.72
CA VAL A 16 9.22 -1.93 7.60
C VAL A 16 7.71 -2.06 7.54
N VAL A 17 7.02 -1.36 8.44
CA VAL A 17 5.56 -1.32 8.53
C VAL A 17 5.13 0.14 8.64
N GLN A 18 4.31 0.62 7.69
CA GLN A 18 3.65 1.92 7.71
C GLN A 18 2.33 1.84 8.48
N TRP A 19 1.75 2.99 8.81
CA TRP A 19 0.56 3.10 9.67
C TRP A 19 -0.64 2.30 9.17
N ASP A 20 -0.72 2.06 7.86
CA ASP A 20 -1.82 1.37 7.19
C ASP A 20 -1.48 -0.06 6.74
N GLY A 21 -0.51 -0.70 7.40
CA GLY A 21 -0.21 -2.13 7.27
C GLY A 21 0.10 -2.76 8.61
N TYR A 22 -0.09 -4.08 8.73
CA TYR A 22 0.31 -4.85 9.92
C TYR A 22 0.38 -6.36 9.63
N VAL A 23 1.00 -7.09 10.57
CA VAL A 23 1.07 -8.55 10.56
C VAL A 23 -0.32 -9.13 10.84
N LEU A 24 -0.78 -10.01 9.96
CA LEU A 24 -2.06 -10.71 10.08
C LEU A 24 -1.91 -12.04 10.83
N ASP A 25 -0.88 -12.81 10.49
CA ASP A 25 -0.64 -14.12 11.05
C ASP A 25 0.87 -14.35 11.19
N ALA A 26 1.37 -14.20 12.41
CA ALA A 26 2.79 -14.37 12.71
C ALA A 26 3.29 -15.80 12.43
N SER A 27 2.39 -16.80 12.44
CA SER A 27 2.75 -18.19 12.11
C SER A 27 3.08 -18.39 10.63
N ARG A 28 2.78 -17.40 9.77
CA ARG A 28 3.14 -17.40 8.34
C ARG A 28 4.52 -16.85 8.06
N TRP A 29 5.26 -16.43 9.09
CA TRP A 29 6.67 -16.15 8.91
C TRP A 29 7.40 -17.40 8.41
N SER A 30 8.20 -17.24 7.36
CA SER A 30 8.99 -18.32 6.80
C SER A 30 10.47 -17.92 6.78
N ASP A 31 11.34 -18.81 7.24
CA ASP A 31 12.80 -18.56 7.21
C ASP A 31 13.33 -18.37 5.79
N ARG A 32 12.58 -18.81 4.76
CA ARG A 32 12.92 -18.54 3.35
C ARG A 32 12.91 -17.05 3.02
N PHE A 33 12.22 -16.22 3.80
CA PHE A 33 12.22 -14.77 3.64
C PHE A 33 13.63 -14.18 3.83
N TYR A 34 14.47 -14.80 4.66
CA TYR A 34 15.86 -14.37 4.85
C TYR A 34 16.79 -14.68 3.67
N GLN A 35 16.31 -15.35 2.62
CA GLN A 35 17.09 -15.60 1.41
C GLN A 35 17.11 -14.39 0.45
N TYR A 36 16.31 -13.36 0.77
CA TYR A 36 16.11 -12.18 -0.07
C TYR A 36 16.47 -10.90 0.69
N ASP A 37 16.89 -9.91 -0.08
CA ASP A 37 17.27 -8.59 0.39
C ASP A 37 16.10 -7.60 0.36
N TYR A 38 15.08 -7.88 -0.46
CA TYR A 38 13.81 -7.15 -0.50
C TYR A 38 12.64 -8.10 -0.69
N ILE A 39 11.61 -7.97 0.15
CA ILE A 39 10.29 -8.60 -0.03
C ILE A 39 9.23 -7.56 0.27
N GLY A 40 8.23 -7.46 -0.57
CA GLY A 40 6.97 -6.79 -0.23
C GLY A 40 5.83 -7.40 -1.07
N ALA A 41 4.73 -6.68 -1.21
CA ALA A 41 3.56 -7.15 -1.95
C ALA A 41 3.77 -7.13 -3.48
N ARG A 42 3.03 -8.00 -4.18
CA ARG A 42 3.01 -7.97 -5.65
C ARG A 42 2.25 -6.77 -6.23
N TRP A 43 2.75 -6.24 -7.33
CA TRP A 43 2.12 -5.24 -8.17
C TRP A 43 1.40 -5.91 -9.34
N PRO A 44 0.04 -5.95 -9.36
CA PRO A 44 -0.72 -6.74 -10.32
C PRO A 44 -0.51 -6.36 -11.80
N ASN A 45 -0.11 -5.12 -12.05
CA ASN A 45 0.00 -4.55 -13.40
C ASN A 45 1.46 -4.36 -13.86
N ALA A 46 2.44 -4.88 -13.11
CA ALA A 46 3.83 -4.81 -13.52
C ALA A 46 4.13 -5.84 -14.63
N SER A 47 4.82 -5.41 -15.69
CA SER A 47 5.33 -6.30 -16.73
C SER A 47 6.55 -7.08 -16.21
N ASN A 48 6.51 -8.41 -16.28
CA ASN A 48 7.59 -9.41 -16.03
C ASN A 48 8.62 -9.15 -14.92
N LEU A 49 8.82 -10.13 -14.02
CA LEU A 49 9.89 -10.28 -12.98
C LEU A 49 10.12 -9.12 -11.99
N ASN A 50 9.66 -7.90 -12.30
CA ASN A 50 9.72 -6.68 -11.49
C ASN A 50 8.37 -6.36 -10.84
N ASP A 51 7.63 -7.41 -10.48
CA ASP A 51 6.28 -7.32 -9.94
C ASP A 51 6.23 -7.42 -8.42
N VAL A 52 7.36 -7.36 -7.73
CA VAL A 52 7.42 -7.32 -6.26
C VAL A 52 7.93 -5.96 -5.83
N GLY A 53 7.16 -5.28 -4.99
CA GLY A 53 7.47 -3.96 -4.48
C GLY A 53 6.72 -3.71 -3.17
N ASN A 54 6.12 -2.53 -2.99
CA ASN A 54 5.45 -2.09 -1.76
C ASN A 54 6.43 -1.72 -0.63
N GLY A 55 6.61 -0.41 -0.42
CA GLY A 55 7.52 0.10 0.61
C GLY A 55 6.96 0.01 2.02
N GLY A 56 5.63 -0.01 2.16
CA GLY A 56 4.94 0.18 3.43
C GLY A 56 4.67 -1.09 4.24
N PHE A 57 4.82 -2.27 3.67
CA PHE A 57 4.95 -3.52 4.39
C PHE A 57 6.02 -4.36 3.67
N SER A 58 7.27 -4.21 4.09
CA SER A 58 8.42 -4.83 3.41
C SER A 58 9.49 -5.36 4.36
N LEU A 59 10.08 -6.50 4.00
CA LEU A 59 11.31 -6.99 4.62
C LEU A 59 12.50 -6.51 3.81
N ARG A 60 13.48 -5.90 4.49
CA ARG A 60 14.67 -5.33 3.84
C ARG A 60 15.93 -5.76 4.57
N SER A 61 16.94 -6.23 3.83
CA SER A 61 18.22 -6.57 4.45
C SER A 61 19.06 -5.34 4.76
N ALA A 62 19.90 -5.44 5.78
CA ALA A 62 20.91 -4.43 6.06
C ALA A 62 21.89 -4.25 4.88
N LYS A 63 22.10 -5.31 4.08
CA LYS A 63 22.91 -5.26 2.86
C LYS A 63 22.30 -4.31 1.83
N LEU A 64 21.00 -4.44 1.54
CA LEU A 64 20.27 -3.51 0.66
C LEU A 64 20.35 -2.09 1.20
N LEU A 65 20.07 -1.88 2.49
CA LEU A 65 20.04 -0.54 3.06
C LEU A 65 21.41 0.16 3.01
N LYS A 66 22.51 -0.59 3.16
CA LYS A 66 23.87 -0.07 2.95
C LYS A 66 24.11 0.34 1.50
N ALA A 67 23.68 -0.47 0.53
CA ALA A 67 23.80 -0.13 -0.89
C ALA A 67 23.03 1.16 -1.19
N LEU A 68 21.78 1.26 -0.72
CA LEU A 68 20.90 2.42 -0.92
C LEU A 68 21.44 3.70 -0.28
N ALA A 69 22.32 3.62 0.72
CA ALA A 69 22.97 4.80 1.31
C ALA A 69 23.97 5.49 0.37
N SER A 70 24.49 4.79 -0.65
CA SER A 70 25.42 5.33 -1.65
C SER A 70 24.82 6.50 -2.45
N ASP A 71 25.63 7.50 -2.79
CA ASP A 71 25.21 8.67 -3.58
C ASP A 71 24.75 8.32 -5.00
N GLN A 72 25.11 7.13 -5.51
CA GLN A 72 24.64 6.67 -6.82
C GLN A 72 23.11 6.55 -6.91
N PHE A 73 22.43 6.33 -5.78
CA PHE A 73 20.98 6.17 -5.72
C PHE A 73 20.32 7.49 -5.28
N ALA A 74 20.50 8.54 -6.07
CA ALA A 74 19.96 9.87 -5.76
C ALA A 74 18.42 9.86 -5.81
N ILE A 75 17.78 10.41 -4.77
CA ILE A 75 16.32 10.46 -4.66
C ILE A 75 15.84 11.79 -5.24
N GLU A 76 15.09 11.73 -6.33
CA GLU A 76 14.43 12.91 -6.89
C GLU A 76 13.20 13.32 -6.06
N ALA A 77 12.88 14.62 -6.09
CA ALA A 77 11.71 15.14 -5.37
C ALA A 77 10.42 14.53 -5.92
N GLY A 78 9.58 13.99 -5.03
CA GLY A 78 8.31 13.37 -5.38
C GLY A 78 8.41 11.92 -5.89
N ALA A 79 9.61 11.33 -5.94
CA ALA A 79 9.78 9.95 -6.34
C ALA A 79 9.20 8.98 -5.30
N VAL A 80 8.59 7.90 -5.78
CA VAL A 80 8.03 6.84 -4.92
C VAL A 80 9.14 5.85 -4.59
N GLU A 81 9.35 5.67 -3.29
CA GLU A 81 10.51 4.99 -2.72
C GLU A 81 10.67 3.53 -3.17
N ASP A 82 9.59 2.76 -3.15
CA ASP A 82 9.59 1.36 -3.57
C ASP A 82 9.72 1.18 -5.09
N VAL A 83 9.18 2.12 -5.88
CA VAL A 83 9.40 2.17 -7.34
C VAL A 83 10.87 2.39 -7.65
N LEU A 84 11.54 3.28 -6.92
CA LEU A 84 12.98 3.51 -7.09
C LEU A 84 13.77 2.22 -6.79
N ILE A 85 13.54 1.59 -5.64
CA ILE A 85 14.28 0.38 -5.26
C ILE A 85 13.98 -0.79 -6.21
N CYS A 86 12.71 -1.10 -6.42
CA CYS A 86 12.27 -2.38 -6.99
C CYS A 86 12.13 -2.34 -8.51
N SER A 87 12.15 -1.15 -9.12
CA SER A 87 12.08 -0.97 -10.57
C SER A 87 13.26 -0.16 -11.08
N THR A 88 13.42 1.10 -10.67
CA THR A 88 14.41 2.02 -11.27
C THR A 88 15.85 1.57 -11.02
N TRP A 89 16.16 1.11 -9.81
CA TRP A 89 17.51 0.76 -9.38
C TRP A 89 17.75 -0.73 -9.32
N ARG A 90 16.73 -1.55 -9.60
CA ARG A 90 16.79 -3.00 -9.40
C ARG A 90 17.96 -3.64 -10.14
N GLU A 91 18.15 -3.31 -11.41
CA GLU A 91 19.24 -3.87 -12.22
C GLU A 91 20.61 -3.55 -11.64
N ALA A 92 20.86 -2.29 -11.24
CA ALA A 92 22.12 -1.89 -10.61
C ALA A 92 22.31 -2.53 -9.22
N LEU A 93 21.24 -2.66 -8.43
CA LEU A 93 21.28 -3.32 -7.14
C LEU A 93 21.59 -4.82 -7.28
N GLU A 94 21.00 -5.50 -8.26
CA GLU A 94 21.26 -6.90 -8.57
C GLU A 94 22.69 -7.10 -9.10
N ALA A 95 23.13 -6.27 -10.05
CA ALA A 95 24.43 -6.40 -10.72
C ALA A 95 25.60 -6.01 -9.81
N ASP A 96 25.55 -4.82 -9.18
CA ASP A 96 26.70 -4.23 -8.51
C ASP A 96 26.81 -4.64 -7.04
N TYR A 97 25.67 -4.96 -6.41
CA TYR A 97 25.59 -5.29 -4.99
C TYR A 97 25.11 -6.72 -4.73
N GLY A 98 24.70 -7.45 -5.78
CA GLY A 98 24.16 -8.81 -5.65
C GLY A 98 22.89 -8.86 -4.80
N ILE A 99 22.08 -7.79 -4.82
CA ILE A 99 20.79 -7.75 -4.10
C ILE A 99 19.85 -8.76 -4.70
N ARG A 100 19.12 -9.49 -3.85
CA ARG A 100 18.11 -10.47 -4.26
C ARG A 100 16.71 -9.97 -3.94
N PHE A 101 15.93 -9.65 -4.95
CA PHE A 101 14.50 -9.40 -4.79
C PHE A 101 13.75 -10.74 -4.70
N ALA A 102 12.76 -10.82 -3.83
CA ALA A 102 11.91 -12.01 -3.75
C ALA A 102 11.14 -12.24 -5.06
N PRO A 103 10.99 -13.50 -5.50
CA PRO A 103 10.08 -13.86 -6.58
C PRO A 103 8.62 -13.71 -6.13
N GLY A 104 7.71 -13.68 -7.11
CA GLY A 104 6.28 -13.46 -6.86
C GLY A 104 5.63 -14.47 -5.89
N ASP A 105 6.03 -15.74 -5.91
CA ASP A 105 5.48 -16.76 -4.98
C ASP A 105 5.87 -16.49 -3.52
N VAL A 106 7.06 -15.92 -3.29
CA VAL A 106 7.50 -15.50 -1.95
C VAL A 106 6.75 -14.26 -1.51
N ALA A 107 6.57 -13.29 -2.42
CA ALA A 107 5.77 -12.11 -2.16
C ALA A 107 4.30 -12.45 -1.83
N ASP A 108 3.70 -13.41 -2.57
CA ASP A 108 2.32 -13.87 -2.38
C ASP A 108 2.09 -14.60 -1.03
N GLU A 109 3.13 -15.10 -0.37
CA GLU A 109 3.05 -15.60 1.02
C GLU A 109 3.32 -14.47 2.04
N PHE A 110 4.17 -13.52 1.68
CA PHE A 110 4.59 -12.46 2.58
C PHE A 110 3.48 -11.41 2.77
N ALA A 111 3.00 -10.77 1.71
CA ALA A 111 2.03 -9.69 1.82
C ALA A 111 1.24 -9.42 0.53
N TYR A 112 0.11 -8.72 0.68
CA TYR A 112 -0.65 -8.17 -0.43
C TYR A 112 -0.97 -6.68 -0.20
N GLU A 113 -1.25 -5.97 -1.30
CA GLU A 113 -1.73 -4.58 -1.29
C GLU A 113 -2.87 -4.41 -2.30
N TYR A 114 -2.56 -4.45 -3.60
CA TYR A 114 -3.58 -4.21 -4.63
C TYR A 114 -4.25 -5.51 -5.13
N ALA A 115 -3.59 -6.65 -4.99
CA ALA A 115 -4.16 -7.95 -5.35
C ALA A 115 -5.10 -8.46 -4.25
N VAL A 116 -6.15 -9.19 -4.66
CA VAL A 116 -6.90 -10.03 -3.72
C VAL A 116 -6.00 -11.23 -3.36
N PRO A 117 -5.68 -11.45 -2.07
CA PRO A 117 -4.83 -12.56 -1.67
C PRO A 117 -5.50 -13.90 -2.00
N ARG A 118 -4.73 -14.82 -2.60
CA ARG A 118 -5.21 -16.17 -2.97
C ARG A 118 -5.02 -17.19 -1.85
N GLN A 119 -4.26 -16.82 -0.82
CA GLN A 119 -3.90 -17.62 0.34
C GLN A 119 -3.70 -16.70 1.55
N PRO A 120 -3.71 -17.23 2.79
CA PRO A 120 -3.30 -16.47 3.96
C PRO A 120 -1.87 -15.93 3.80
N THR A 121 -1.66 -14.66 4.13
CA THR A 121 -0.35 -13.99 4.06
C THR A 121 0.16 -13.62 5.46
N PHE A 122 1.46 -13.38 5.58
CA PHE A 122 2.06 -12.90 6.83
C PHE A 122 1.55 -11.50 7.22
N GLY A 123 1.40 -10.59 6.26
CA GLY A 123 0.81 -9.28 6.49
C GLY A 123 0.14 -8.69 5.26
N PHE A 124 -0.13 -7.40 5.31
CA PHE A 124 -0.66 -6.63 4.20
C PHE A 124 -0.29 -5.15 4.32
N HIS A 125 -0.57 -4.39 3.26
CA HIS A 125 -0.46 -2.95 3.24
C HIS A 125 -1.70 -2.28 2.62
N GLY A 126 -1.89 -1.00 2.96
CA GLY A 126 -2.89 -0.13 2.39
C GLY A 126 -4.14 -0.06 3.25
N PHE A 127 -4.53 1.15 3.67
CA PHE A 127 -5.67 1.29 4.59
C PHE A 127 -6.99 0.81 3.97
N PHE A 128 -7.09 0.83 2.63
CA PHE A 128 -8.23 0.29 1.88
C PHE A 128 -8.36 -1.24 1.99
N ASN A 129 -7.43 -1.93 2.66
CA ASN A 129 -7.51 -3.33 3.01
C ASN A 129 -7.85 -3.58 4.49
N MET A 130 -7.77 -2.56 5.37
CA MET A 130 -7.98 -2.75 6.82
C MET A 130 -9.38 -3.27 7.16
N TRP A 131 -10.41 -2.87 6.40
CA TRP A 131 -11.79 -3.33 6.58
C TRP A 131 -11.97 -4.85 6.50
N ARG A 132 -11.01 -5.57 5.92
CA ARG A 132 -11.03 -7.05 5.84
C ARG A 132 -10.73 -7.71 7.18
N HIS A 133 -10.12 -6.99 8.11
CA HIS A 133 -9.47 -7.54 9.31
C HIS A 133 -9.89 -6.87 10.61
N ILE A 134 -10.59 -5.74 10.55
CA ILE A 134 -11.11 -5.05 11.72
C ILE A 134 -12.61 -4.77 11.56
N GLU A 135 -13.27 -4.61 12.69
CA GLU A 135 -14.70 -4.28 12.75
C GLU A 135 -14.98 -2.88 12.21
N ASP A 136 -16.22 -2.67 11.74
CA ASP A 136 -16.65 -1.40 11.14
C ASP A 136 -16.50 -0.22 12.13
N SER A 137 -16.69 -0.45 13.44
CA SER A 137 -16.48 0.59 14.46
C SER A 137 -15.04 1.10 14.51
N ALA A 138 -14.06 0.20 14.42
CA ALA A 138 -12.65 0.57 14.38
C ALA A 138 -12.30 1.28 13.06
N MET A 139 -12.90 0.86 11.94
CA MET A 139 -12.78 1.60 10.68
C MET A 139 -13.34 3.02 10.78
N PHE A 140 -14.44 3.25 11.50
CA PHE A 140 -15.00 4.59 11.70
C PHE A 140 -14.04 5.50 12.46
N GLU A 141 -13.43 5.01 13.54
CA GLU A 141 -12.43 5.76 14.30
C GLU A 141 -11.23 6.18 13.42
N ILE A 142 -10.76 5.28 12.55
CA ILE A 142 -9.69 5.58 11.59
C ILE A 142 -10.17 6.65 10.60
N ILE A 143 -11.34 6.46 9.97
CA ILE A 143 -11.88 7.41 8.97
C ILE A 143 -12.07 8.81 9.56
N ASP A 144 -12.50 8.90 10.81
CA ASP A 144 -12.69 10.17 11.51
C ASP A 144 -11.34 10.83 11.88
N GLY A 145 -10.31 10.03 12.17
CA GLY A 145 -8.97 10.50 12.49
C GLY A 145 -8.11 10.91 11.29
N LEU A 146 -8.45 10.45 10.08
CA LEU A 146 -7.71 10.78 8.86
C LEU A 146 -7.98 12.19 8.38
N ASP A 147 -6.93 12.86 7.88
CA ASP A 147 -7.07 14.12 7.18
C ASP A 147 -7.81 13.92 5.84
N ILE A 148 -8.41 15.01 5.35
CA ILE A 148 -9.24 14.94 4.14
C ILE A 148 -8.43 14.67 2.88
N GLU A 149 -7.15 15.05 2.83
CA GLU A 149 -6.30 14.82 1.65
C GLU A 149 -5.99 13.32 1.52
N THR A 150 -5.66 12.66 2.64
CA THR A 150 -5.48 11.20 2.70
C THR A 150 -6.77 10.47 2.33
N LEU A 151 -7.91 10.89 2.87
CA LEU A 151 -9.19 10.24 2.58
C LEU A 151 -9.66 10.49 1.15
N ALA A 152 -9.38 11.65 0.54
CA ALA A 152 -9.74 11.96 -0.85
C ALA A 152 -8.71 11.46 -1.89
N SER A 153 -7.62 10.84 -1.43
CA SER A 153 -6.60 10.20 -2.27
C SER A 153 -7.18 9.00 -3.05
N PRO A 154 -6.47 8.48 -4.07
CA PRO A 154 -6.89 7.29 -4.80
C PRO A 154 -7.22 6.09 -3.90
N ARG A 155 -6.49 5.94 -2.79
CA ARG A 155 -6.68 4.85 -1.82
C ARG A 155 -8.00 5.00 -1.06
N GLY A 156 -8.40 6.21 -0.69
CA GLY A 156 -9.65 6.43 0.02
C GLY A 156 -10.88 6.30 -0.88
N VAL A 157 -10.76 6.74 -2.14
CA VAL A 157 -11.79 6.49 -3.15
C VAL A 157 -11.94 4.98 -3.41
N ALA A 158 -10.84 4.23 -3.43
CA ALA A 158 -10.90 2.77 -3.53
C ALA A 158 -11.63 2.12 -2.35
N LEU A 159 -11.41 2.59 -1.11
CA LEU A 159 -12.14 2.11 0.07
C LEU A 159 -13.64 2.41 -0.03
N LEU A 160 -14.03 3.64 -0.42
CA LEU A 160 -15.44 3.98 -0.59
C LEU A 160 -16.10 3.06 -1.63
N LYS A 161 -15.43 2.84 -2.77
CA LYS A 161 -15.91 1.94 -3.80
C LYS A 161 -16.18 0.54 -3.23
N VAL A 162 -15.24 0.01 -2.46
CA VAL A 162 -15.40 -1.30 -1.81
C VAL A 162 -16.64 -1.32 -0.90
N TYR A 163 -16.87 -0.29 -0.08
CA TYR A 163 -18.06 -0.24 0.77
C TYR A 163 -19.37 -0.10 -0.01
N CYS A 164 -19.38 0.63 -1.12
CA CYS A 164 -20.52 0.68 -2.04
C CYS A 164 -20.82 -0.71 -2.62
N ASP A 165 -19.79 -1.40 -3.14
CA ASP A 165 -19.94 -2.74 -3.74
C ASP A 165 -20.42 -3.79 -2.72
N LEU A 166 -19.95 -3.69 -1.47
CA LEU A 166 -20.37 -4.54 -0.35
C LEU A 166 -21.71 -4.13 0.27
N ARG A 167 -22.32 -3.02 -0.17
CA ARG A 167 -23.55 -2.44 0.40
C ARG A 167 -23.45 -2.12 1.90
N LYS A 168 -22.23 -1.79 2.39
CA LYS A 168 -21.99 -1.33 3.77
C LYS A 168 -22.35 0.15 3.90
N PHE A 169 -23.65 0.48 3.81
CA PHE A 169 -24.11 1.88 3.72
C PHE A 169 -23.73 2.75 4.92
N ALA A 170 -23.59 2.18 6.13
CA ALA A 170 -23.08 2.93 7.28
C ALA A 170 -21.64 3.43 7.04
N CYS A 171 -20.78 2.59 6.47
CA CYS A 171 -19.40 2.95 6.14
C CYS A 171 -19.32 3.93 4.96
N VAL A 172 -20.19 3.74 3.95
CA VAL A 172 -20.35 4.71 2.85
C VAL A 172 -20.69 6.09 3.40
N ARG A 173 -21.69 6.20 4.29
CA ARG A 173 -22.07 7.47 4.93
C ARG A 173 -20.93 8.07 5.76
N ALA A 174 -20.18 7.25 6.50
CA ALA A 174 -19.08 7.73 7.32
C ALA A 174 -18.01 8.45 6.47
N ILE A 175 -17.54 7.81 5.40
CA ILE A 175 -16.57 8.42 4.46
C ILE A 175 -17.19 9.63 3.75
N TYR A 176 -18.41 9.48 3.24
CA TYR A 176 -19.04 10.55 2.46
C TYR A 176 -19.32 11.81 3.29
N ARG A 177 -19.69 11.66 4.57
CA ARG A 177 -19.84 12.77 5.50
C ARG A 177 -18.53 13.55 5.65
N ARG A 178 -17.39 12.85 5.75
CA ARG A 178 -16.07 13.50 5.79
C ARG A 178 -15.80 14.26 4.49
N TYR A 179 -16.09 13.67 3.32
CA TYR A 179 -15.99 14.39 2.05
C TYR A 179 -16.85 15.65 2.01
N ARG A 180 -18.13 15.56 2.39
CA ARG A 180 -19.08 16.68 2.31
C ARG A 180 -18.82 17.80 3.31
N ALA A 181 -18.06 17.52 4.38
CA ALA A 181 -17.60 18.56 5.29
C ALA A 181 -16.56 19.51 4.65
N HIS A 182 -15.91 19.10 3.56
CA HIS A 182 -14.82 19.85 2.92
C HIS A 182 -15.01 20.11 1.42
N LEU A 183 -15.83 19.31 0.74
CA LEU A 183 -16.01 19.31 -0.70
C LEU A 183 -17.49 19.38 -1.05
N SER A 184 -17.86 20.17 -2.06
CA SER A 184 -19.17 20.15 -2.71
C SER A 184 -19.44 18.79 -3.39
N VAL A 185 -20.72 18.50 -3.70
CA VAL A 185 -21.09 17.27 -4.44
C VAL A 185 -20.34 17.15 -5.76
N ALA A 186 -20.21 18.27 -6.49
CA ALA A 186 -19.49 18.32 -7.76
C ALA A 186 -17.99 18.04 -7.59
N GLU A 187 -17.38 18.59 -6.53
CA GLU A 187 -15.97 18.33 -6.20
C GLU A 187 -15.72 16.88 -5.81
N VAL A 188 -16.65 16.23 -5.09
CA VAL A 188 -16.56 14.79 -4.78
C VAL A 188 -16.63 13.95 -6.05
N ALA A 189 -17.59 14.24 -6.93
CA ALA A 189 -17.69 13.55 -8.22
C ALA A 189 -16.41 13.73 -9.06
N HIS A 190 -15.89 14.95 -9.14
CA HIS A 190 -14.65 15.24 -9.86
C HIS A 190 -13.44 14.53 -9.25
N ALA A 191 -13.35 14.48 -7.91
CA ALA A 191 -12.30 13.73 -7.23
C ALA A 191 -12.35 12.24 -7.56
N PHE A 192 -13.53 11.63 -7.69
CA PHE A 192 -13.66 10.22 -8.09
C PHE A 192 -13.18 9.99 -9.52
N VAL A 193 -13.54 10.87 -10.45
CA VAL A 193 -13.08 10.79 -11.85
C VAL A 193 -11.55 10.92 -11.94
N ARG A 194 -10.95 11.88 -11.22
CA ARG A 194 -9.50 12.02 -11.13
C ARG A 194 -8.81 10.76 -10.58
N ASN A 195 -9.52 10.00 -9.75
CA ASN A 195 -9.08 8.72 -9.19
C ASN A 195 -9.46 7.51 -10.06
N ARG A 196 -9.62 7.72 -11.38
CA ARG A 196 -9.83 6.70 -12.43
C ARG A 196 -11.19 5.99 -12.41
N LEU A 197 -12.19 6.56 -11.75
CA LEU A 197 -13.57 6.14 -11.98
C LEU A 197 -14.09 6.76 -13.28
N SER A 198 -14.95 6.06 -14.01
CA SER A 198 -15.69 6.68 -15.12
C SER A 198 -16.65 7.75 -14.58
N ASP A 199 -17.00 8.73 -15.41
CA ASP A 199 -17.99 9.76 -15.04
C ASP A 199 -19.31 9.14 -14.57
N ASP A 200 -19.77 8.08 -15.23
CA ASP A 200 -21.00 7.38 -14.87
C ASP A 200 -20.89 6.70 -13.50
N ALA A 201 -19.79 5.99 -13.22
CA ALA A 201 -19.57 5.35 -11.93
C ALA A 201 -19.42 6.39 -10.81
N ALA A 202 -18.74 7.51 -11.07
CA ALA A 202 -18.62 8.60 -10.10
C ALA A 202 -19.98 9.19 -9.75
N ARG A 203 -20.84 9.44 -10.75
CA ARG A 203 -22.22 9.90 -10.53
C ARG A 203 -23.06 8.88 -9.78
N GLU A 204 -22.96 7.61 -10.13
CA GLU A 204 -23.69 6.53 -9.46
C GLU A 204 -23.32 6.44 -7.98
N TYR A 205 -22.02 6.44 -7.64
CA TYR A 205 -21.59 6.37 -6.25
C TYR A 205 -21.97 7.61 -5.46
N VAL A 206 -21.88 8.81 -6.04
CA VAL A 206 -22.38 10.03 -5.41
C VAL A 206 -23.88 9.94 -5.15
N ASN A 207 -24.67 9.44 -6.11
CA ASN A 207 -26.11 9.23 -5.93
C ASN A 207 -26.42 8.22 -4.83
N ILE A 208 -25.66 7.13 -4.73
CA ILE A 208 -25.78 6.17 -3.62
C ILE A 208 -25.53 6.90 -2.31
N CYS A 209 -24.43 7.66 -2.22
CA CYS A 209 -24.04 8.36 -1.01
C CYS A 209 -25.08 9.41 -0.55
N GLU A 210 -25.61 10.23 -1.46
CA GLU A 210 -26.62 11.26 -1.15
C GLU A 210 -27.98 10.66 -0.74
N ARG A 211 -28.23 9.39 -1.07
CA ARG A 211 -29.45 8.65 -0.67
C ARG A 211 -29.25 7.76 0.55
N SER A 212 -28.01 7.55 0.97
CA SER A 212 -27.63 6.62 2.05
C SER A 212 -27.99 7.18 3.41
#